data_AF-A0A2V6SG08-F1
#
_entry.id   AF-A0A2V6SG08-F1
#
_cell.length_a   1.000
_cell.length_b   1.000
_cell.length_c   1.000
_cell.angle_alpha   90.00
_cell.angle_beta   90.00
_cell.angle_gamma   90.00
#
_symmetry.space_group_name_H-M   'P 1'
#
loop_
_entity.id
_entity.type
_entity.pdbx_description
1 polymer ?
#
loop_
_entity_poly.entity_id
_entity_poly.type
_entity_poly.pdbx_seq_one_letter_code
_entity_poly.pdbx_strand_id
1 'polypeptide(L)'
;MESDEAVSGFPHPDEEKQVMAAWDRFLRGAELPSSAVRSVIERSWSRCLSAGVDPGRSRAHAPVQVEELETLQHPHRDLIDASVPVMQQARDFLSESGTMMILTDPTGVILETEGDPATLDAAQDVRLVG
;
A
#
# COMPACT_ATOMS: atom_id res chain seq x y z
N MET A 1 -28.13 25.52 8.57
CA MET A 1 -27.84 24.83 7.30
C MET A 1 -26.39 24.40 7.39
N GLU A 2 -26.17 23.30 8.10
CA GLU A 2 -24.85 22.68 8.26
C GLU A 2 -24.53 21.98 6.94
N SER A 3 -23.50 22.45 6.27
CA SER A 3 -22.90 21.80 5.11
C SER A 3 -22.16 20.56 5.59
N ASP A 4 -22.67 19.41 5.17
CA ASP A 4 -22.07 18.08 5.29
C ASP A 4 -20.80 18.07 4.39
N GLU A 5 -19.65 18.38 4.99
CA GLU A 5 -18.35 18.14 4.35
C GLU A 5 -18.13 16.63 4.32
N ALA A 6 -18.56 16.01 3.22
CA ALA A 6 -18.13 14.67 2.87
C ALA A 6 -16.60 14.67 2.84
N VAL A 7 -15.98 14.04 3.83
CA VAL A 7 -14.54 13.73 3.82
C VAL A 7 -14.31 12.83 2.61
N SER A 8 -13.93 13.45 1.49
CA SER A 8 -13.48 12.74 0.29
C SER A 8 -12.19 12.02 0.68
N GLY A 9 -12.26 10.70 0.87
CA GLY A 9 -11.14 9.84 1.28
C GLY A 9 -9.99 9.75 0.27
N PHE A 10 -10.03 10.55 -0.80
CA PHE A 10 -9.02 10.62 -1.83
C PHE A 10 -8.19 11.91 -1.66
N PRO A 11 -6.85 11.82 -1.68
CA PRO A 11 -5.99 13.00 -1.60
C PRO A 11 -6.33 13.98 -2.74
N HIS A 12 -6.35 15.28 -2.42
CA HIS A 12 -6.65 16.28 -3.43
C HIS A 12 -5.52 16.33 -4.48
N PRO A 13 -5.81 16.46 -5.80
CA PRO A 13 -4.77 16.43 -6.84
C PRO A 13 -3.63 17.43 -6.66
N ASP A 14 -3.89 18.55 -5.98
CA ASP A 14 -2.85 19.55 -5.67
C ASP A 14 -1.92 19.11 -4.54
N GLU A 15 -2.41 18.31 -3.58
CA GLU A 15 -1.58 17.69 -2.56
C GLU A 15 -0.67 16.62 -3.18
N GLU A 16 -1.19 15.84 -4.14
CA GLU A 16 -0.41 14.85 -4.86
C GLU A 16 0.76 15.50 -5.61
N LYS A 17 0.51 16.57 -6.37
CA LYS A 17 1.56 17.32 -7.08
C LYS A 17 2.61 17.87 -6.11
N GLN A 18 2.18 18.38 -4.95
CA GLN A 18 3.10 18.89 -3.94
C GLN A 18 4.00 17.77 -3.37
N VAL A 19 3.41 16.61 -3.06
CA VAL A 19 4.14 15.43 -2.57
C VAL A 19 5.14 14.94 -3.62
N MET A 20 4.75 14.89 -4.90
CA MET A 20 5.63 14.47 -5.98
C MET A 20 6.80 15.46 -6.22
N ALA A 21 6.54 16.77 -6.13
CA ALA A 21 7.61 17.76 -6.21
C ALA A 21 8.59 17.68 -5.01
N ALA A 22 8.07 17.37 -3.82
CA ALA A 22 8.89 17.12 -2.65
C ALA A 22 9.72 15.83 -2.83
N TRP A 23 9.12 14.77 -3.35
CA TRP A 23 9.82 13.52 -3.67
C TRP A 23 10.98 13.72 -4.65
N ASP A 24 10.76 14.45 -5.74
CA ASP A 24 11.80 14.74 -6.73
C ASP A 24 12.98 15.54 -6.14
N ARG A 25 12.69 16.52 -5.28
CA ARG A 25 13.72 17.28 -4.56
C ARG A 25 14.52 16.39 -3.61
N PHE A 26 13.83 15.54 -2.87
CA PHE A 26 14.43 14.60 -1.95
C PHE A 26 15.43 13.66 -2.66
N LEU A 27 15.02 13.08 -3.79
CA LEU A 27 15.89 12.20 -4.60
C LEU A 27 17.11 12.91 -5.17
N ARG A 28 17.03 14.23 -5.40
CA ARG A 28 18.16 15.07 -5.86
C ARG A 28 19.06 15.54 -4.72
N GLY A 29 18.77 15.18 -3.47
CA GLY A 29 19.49 15.67 -2.29
C GLY A 29 19.28 17.16 -2.00
N ALA A 30 18.21 17.76 -2.53
CA ALA A 30 17.86 19.15 -2.26
C ALA A 30 17.13 19.28 -0.91
N GLU A 31 17.30 20.43 -0.26
CA GLU A 31 16.61 20.73 0.99
C GLU A 31 15.09 20.78 0.79
N LEU A 32 14.35 20.07 1.65
CA LEU A 32 12.90 20.08 1.65
C LEU A 32 12.38 21.17 2.59
N PRO A 33 11.44 22.01 2.16
CA PRO A 33 10.71 22.87 3.08
C PRO A 33 10.05 22.04 4.19
N SER A 34 10.09 22.50 5.44
CA SER A 34 9.53 21.78 6.60
C SER A 34 8.02 21.54 6.53
N SER A 35 7.32 22.21 5.62
CA SER A 35 5.88 22.04 5.34
C SER A 35 5.58 21.27 4.06
N ALA A 36 6.61 20.82 3.32
CA ALA A 36 6.41 20.13 2.04
C ALA A 36 5.74 18.77 2.19
N VAL A 37 6.13 18.02 3.23
CA VAL A 37 5.47 16.77 3.65
C VAL A 37 5.51 16.65 5.17
N ARG A 38 4.64 15.81 5.72
CA ARG A 38 4.69 15.45 7.15
C ARG A 38 6.00 14.74 7.46
N SER A 39 6.57 15.01 8.63
CA SER A 39 7.87 14.43 9.03
C SER A 39 7.90 12.90 9.05
N VAL A 40 6.76 12.24 9.24
CA VAL A 40 6.67 10.77 9.14
C VAL A 40 6.93 10.25 7.72
N ILE A 41 6.51 10.99 6.69
CA ILE A 41 6.73 10.66 5.28
C ILE A 41 8.22 10.81 4.94
N GLU A 42 8.82 11.94 5.30
CA GLU A 42 10.25 12.20 5.12
C GLU A 42 11.13 11.12 5.79
N ARG A 43 10.83 10.76 7.04
CA ARG A 43 11.52 9.67 7.74
C ARG A 43 11.34 8.32 7.03
N SER A 44 10.17 8.07 6.46
CA SER A 44 9.91 6.84 5.70
C SER A 44 10.78 6.79 4.44
N TRP A 45 10.81 7.88 3.67
CA TRP A 45 11.65 8.01 2.49
C TRP A 45 13.14 7.82 2.79
N SER A 46 13.64 8.46 3.85
CA SER A 46 15.03 8.32 4.31
C SER A 46 15.37 6.87 4.67
N ARG A 47 14.48 6.17 5.39
CA ARG A 47 14.64 4.75 5.70
C ARG A 47 14.68 3.88 4.44
N CYS A 48 13.78 4.10 3.48
CA CYS A 48 13.73 3.33 2.24
C CYS A 48 15.01 3.50 1.42
N LEU A 49 15.47 4.75 1.22
CA LEU A 49 16.73 5.00 0.52
C LEU A 49 17.93 4.37 1.24
N SER A 50 17.98 4.49 2.56
CA SER A 50 19.06 3.90 3.37
C SER A 50 19.06 2.38 3.33
N ALA A 51 17.88 1.75 3.14
CA ALA A 51 17.73 0.32 2.95
C ALA A 51 18.00 -0.15 1.50
N GLY A 52 18.37 0.75 0.59
CA GLY A 52 18.67 0.41 -0.80
C GLY A 52 17.44 0.16 -1.67
N VAL A 53 16.26 0.65 -1.27
CA VAL A 53 15.05 0.59 -2.10
C VAL A 53 15.27 1.45 -3.34
N ASP A 54 15.13 0.85 -4.53
CA ASP A 54 15.23 1.54 -5.82
C ASP A 54 13.99 2.39 -6.11
N PRO A 55 14.09 3.74 -6.12
CA PRO A 55 12.99 4.65 -6.40
C PRO A 55 12.41 4.52 -7.82
N GLY A 56 13.21 4.05 -8.79
CA GLY A 56 12.82 3.95 -10.19
C GLY A 56 12.13 2.63 -10.54
N ARG A 57 12.05 1.70 -9.59
CA ARG A 57 11.44 0.40 -9.80
C ARG A 57 9.91 0.52 -9.83
N SER A 58 9.32 0.15 -10.97
CA SER A 58 7.87 0.21 -11.19
C SER A 58 7.12 -1.10 -10.93
N ARG A 59 7.83 -2.17 -10.56
CA ARG A 59 7.24 -3.50 -10.29
C ARG A 59 7.91 -4.14 -9.09
N ALA A 60 7.13 -4.83 -8.26
CA ALA A 60 7.69 -5.61 -7.17
C ALA A 60 8.55 -6.77 -7.66
N HIS A 61 9.23 -7.43 -6.72
CA HIS A 61 9.88 -8.72 -6.97
C HIS A 61 8.85 -9.77 -7.43
N ALA A 62 9.31 -10.89 -7.98
CA ALA A 62 8.40 -11.97 -8.34
C ALA A 62 7.60 -12.42 -7.09
N PRO A 63 6.29 -12.68 -7.22
CA PRO A 63 5.52 -13.26 -6.13
C PRO A 63 6.15 -14.57 -5.63
N VAL A 64 5.96 -14.85 -4.35
CA VAL A 64 6.36 -16.12 -3.73
C VAL A 64 5.64 -17.27 -4.45
N GLN A 65 6.31 -18.41 -4.66
CA GLN A 65 5.67 -19.58 -5.28
C GLN A 65 4.58 -20.14 -4.35
N VAL A 66 3.53 -20.74 -4.91
CA VAL A 66 2.37 -21.21 -4.14
C VAL A 66 2.77 -22.21 -3.04
N GLU A 67 3.71 -23.11 -3.32
CA GLU A 67 4.20 -24.11 -2.37
C GLU A 67 4.99 -23.47 -1.21
N GLU A 68 5.66 -22.34 -1.48
CA GLU A 68 6.39 -21.58 -0.47
C GLU A 68 5.43 -20.70 0.35
N LEU A 69 4.33 -20.23 -0.25
CA LEU A 69 3.29 -19.47 0.43
C LEU A 69 2.58 -20.30 1.52
N GLU A 70 2.21 -21.56 1.25
CA GLU A 70 1.59 -22.41 2.28
C GLU A 70 2.52 -22.61 3.49
N THR A 71 3.83 -22.70 3.24
CA THR A 71 4.85 -22.81 4.28
C THR A 71 4.96 -21.53 5.09
N LEU A 72 4.91 -20.36 4.43
CA LEU A 72 4.92 -19.05 5.10
C LEU A 72 3.63 -18.74 5.84
N GLN A 73 2.48 -19.26 5.38
CA GLN A 73 1.20 -19.11 6.06
C GLN A 73 1.07 -19.99 7.30
N HIS A 74 1.77 -21.13 7.36
CA HIS A 74 1.63 -22.10 8.46
C HIS A 74 1.86 -21.50 9.86
N PRO A 75 2.91 -20.68 10.11
CA PRO A 75 3.11 -20.00 11.39
C PRO A 75 2.07 -18.92 11.69
N HIS A 76 1.31 -18.47 10.69
CA HIS A 76 0.36 -17.37 10.78
C HIS A 76 -1.10 -17.83 10.68
N ARG A 77 -1.37 -19.14 10.80
CA ARG A 77 -2.73 -19.69 10.70
C ARG A 77 -3.73 -19.03 11.64
N ASP A 78 -3.37 -18.83 12.90
CA ASP A 78 -4.27 -18.17 13.87
C ASP A 78 -4.64 -16.74 13.44
N LEU A 79 -3.68 -16.00 12.87
CA LEU A 79 -3.91 -14.66 12.34
C LEU A 79 -4.82 -14.72 11.10
N ILE A 80 -4.56 -15.64 10.19
CA ILE A 80 -5.33 -15.82 8.96
C ILE A 80 -6.76 -16.22 9.30
N ASP A 81 -6.95 -17.25 10.12
CA ASP A 81 -8.27 -17.78 10.49
C ASP A 81 -9.12 -16.74 11.24
N ALA A 82 -8.50 -15.87 12.03
CA ALA A 82 -9.18 -14.75 12.69
C ALA A 82 -9.51 -13.59 11.73
N SER A 83 -8.68 -13.35 10.70
CA SER A 83 -8.78 -12.17 9.84
C SER A 83 -9.66 -12.41 8.61
N VAL A 84 -9.57 -13.59 7.99
CA VAL A 84 -10.29 -13.95 6.76
C VAL A 84 -11.79 -13.67 6.86
N PRO A 85 -12.51 -14.06 7.95
CA PRO A 85 -13.95 -13.78 8.04
C PRO A 85 -14.28 -12.29 8.07
N VAL A 86 -13.39 -11.46 8.61
CA VAL A 86 -13.55 -10.00 8.65
C VAL A 86 -13.29 -9.41 7.27
N MET A 87 -12.25 -9.87 6.58
CA MET A 87 -11.94 -9.43 5.21
C MET A 87 -13.05 -9.81 4.24
N GLN A 88 -13.62 -11.02 4.36
CA GLN A 88 -14.76 -11.48 3.54
C GLN A 88 -16.02 -10.66 3.79
N GLN A 89 -16.30 -10.25 5.03
CA GLN A 89 -17.41 -9.33 5.32
C GLN A 89 -17.20 -7.95 4.68
N ALA A 90 -15.96 -7.50 4.55
CA ALA A 90 -15.63 -6.25 3.89
C ALA A 90 -15.75 -6.35 2.35
N ARG A 91 -15.72 -7.56 1.77
CA ARG A 91 -15.74 -7.78 0.31
C ARG A 91 -16.84 -7.00 -0.40
N ASP A 92 -18.08 -7.09 0.08
CA ASP A 92 -19.23 -6.42 -0.55
C ASP A 92 -19.14 -4.89 -0.47
N PHE A 93 -18.46 -4.35 0.55
CA PHE A 93 -18.21 -2.91 0.66
C PHE A 93 -17.04 -2.45 -0.21
N LEU A 94 -16.07 -3.34 -0.43
CA LEU A 94 -14.89 -3.06 -1.25
C LEU A 94 -15.19 -3.24 -2.73
N SER A 95 -16.13 -4.11 -3.11
CA SER A 95 -16.53 -4.28 -4.50
C SER A 95 -17.02 -2.96 -5.08
N GLU A 96 -16.51 -2.56 -6.25
CA GLU A 96 -16.81 -1.30 -6.93
C GLU A 96 -16.33 -0.03 -6.22
N SER A 97 -15.54 -0.14 -5.15
CA SER A 97 -15.00 1.02 -4.42
C SER A 97 -13.67 1.55 -4.97
N GLY A 98 -13.00 0.77 -5.83
CA GLY A 98 -11.63 1.05 -6.25
C GLY A 98 -10.59 0.87 -5.14
N THR A 99 -10.89 0.06 -4.12
CA THR A 99 -10.00 -0.20 -2.98
C THR A 99 -9.76 -1.69 -2.76
N MET A 100 -8.63 -2.01 -2.12
CA MET A 100 -8.27 -3.37 -1.72
C MET A 100 -7.73 -3.40 -0.29
N MET A 101 -7.87 -4.55 0.34
CA MET A 101 -7.37 -4.89 1.65
C MET A 101 -6.32 -5.99 1.51
N ILE A 102 -5.19 -5.83 2.19
CA ILE A 102 -4.06 -6.75 2.13
C ILE A 102 -3.72 -7.17 3.56
N LEU A 103 -3.71 -8.47 3.83
CA LEU A 103 -3.16 -9.05 5.06
C LEU A 103 -1.70 -9.42 4.80
N THR A 104 -0.79 -8.96 5.65
CA THR A 104 0.64 -9.27 5.55
C THR A 104 1.18 -9.83 6.86
N ASP A 105 2.25 -10.62 6.76
CA ASP A 105 3.07 -10.95 7.92
C ASP A 105 3.97 -9.75 8.33
N PRO A 106 4.69 -9.82 9.47
CA PRO A 106 5.59 -8.74 9.90
C PRO A 106 6.76 -8.44 8.95
N THR A 107 7.06 -9.33 8.00
CA THR A 107 8.11 -9.15 6.99
C THR A 107 7.59 -8.54 5.69
N GLY A 108 6.26 -8.38 5.57
CA GLY A 108 5.59 -7.81 4.41
C GLY A 108 5.20 -8.84 3.35
N VAL A 109 5.25 -10.15 3.66
CA VAL A 109 4.70 -11.19 2.78
C VAL A 109 3.18 -11.10 2.81
N ILE A 110 2.56 -11.06 1.63
CA ILE A 110 1.10 -11.06 1.50
C ILE A 110 0.57 -12.46 1.82
N LEU A 111 -0.32 -12.52 2.82
CA LEU A 111 -0.95 -13.75 3.30
C LEU A 111 -2.35 -13.93 2.70
N GLU A 112 -3.09 -12.84 2.50
CA GLU A 112 -4.46 -12.83 1.97
C GLU A 112 -4.82 -11.46 1.37
N THR A 113 -5.72 -11.42 0.40
CA THR A 113 -6.16 -10.17 -0.25
C THR A 113 -7.66 -10.20 -0.57
N GLU A 114 -8.34 -9.07 -0.36
CA GLU A 114 -9.76 -8.89 -0.72
C GLU A 114 -9.96 -7.49 -1.28
N GLY A 115 -10.88 -7.29 -2.24
CA GLY A 115 -11.07 -5.95 -2.79
C GLY A 115 -11.91 -5.89 -4.06
N ASP A 116 -11.98 -4.68 -4.61
CA ASP A 116 -12.51 -4.45 -5.95
C ASP A 116 -11.72 -5.25 -7.01
N PRO A 117 -12.38 -6.04 -7.89
CA PRO A 117 -11.70 -6.87 -8.87
C PRO A 117 -10.75 -6.09 -9.79
N ALA A 118 -11.15 -4.91 -10.27
CA ALA A 118 -10.31 -4.11 -11.16
C ALA A 118 -9.05 -3.58 -10.44
N THR A 119 -9.18 -3.29 -9.14
CA THR A 119 -8.06 -2.89 -8.28
C THR A 119 -7.10 -4.06 -8.01
N LEU A 120 -7.63 -5.27 -7.80
CA LEU A 120 -6.81 -6.48 -7.66
C LEU A 120 -6.05 -6.80 -8.96
N ASP A 121 -6.70 -6.69 -10.12
CA ASP A 121 -6.06 -6.88 -11.43
C ASP A 121 -4.92 -5.86 -11.65
N ALA A 122 -5.16 -4.59 -11.33
CA ALA A 122 -4.11 -3.55 -11.42
C ALA A 122 -2.93 -3.83 -10.46
N ALA A 123 -3.20 -4.42 -9.29
CA ALA A 123 -2.17 -4.84 -8.35
C ALA A 123 -1.34 -6.03 -8.89
N GLN A 124 -1.94 -6.95 -9.65
CA GLN A 124 -1.22 -8.03 -10.34
C GLN A 124 -0.29 -7.48 -11.44
N ASP A 125 -0.70 -6.46 -12.17
CA ASP A 125 0.11 -5.83 -13.25
C ASP A 125 1.44 -5.27 -12.73
N VAL A 126 1.44 -4.74 -11.50
CA VAL A 126 2.65 -4.24 -10.80
C VAL A 126 3.34 -5.31 -9.95
N ARG A 127 2.85 -6.55 -9.97
CA ARG A 127 3.29 -7.72 -9.18
C ARG A 127 3.18 -7.52 -7.66
N LEU A 128 2.25 -6.69 -7.22
CA LEU A 128 2.00 -6.52 -5.79
C LEU A 128 1.34 -7.77 -5.22
N VAL A 129 0.34 -8.31 -5.92
CA VAL A 129 -0.38 -9.54 -5.55
C VAL A 129 -0.20 -10.61 -6.64
N GLY A 130 -0.40 -11.87 -6.26
CA GLY A 130 -0.23 -13.05 -7.13
C GLY A 130 -1.50 -13.52 -7.81
#